data_AF-A0A3G6MDC2-F1
#
_entry.id   AF-A0A3G6MDC2-F1
#
_cell.length_a   1.000
_cell.length_b   1.000
_cell.length_c   1.000
_cell.angle_alpha   90.00
_cell.angle_beta   90.00
_cell.angle_gamma   90.00
#
_symmetry.space_group_name_H-M   'P 1'
#
loop_
_entity.id
_entity.type
_entity.pdbx_description
1 polymer ?
#
loop_
_entity_poly.entity_id
_entity_poly.type
_entity_poly.pdbx_seq_one_letter_code
_entity_poly.pdbx_strand_id
1 'polypeptide(L)'
;MGRLSDNTSSSCLECSFFEDAFFISLMTAFFLSILFSIFSLLKNLYLKMVIEFILLAAVWLFWNYTIFVERESSWSTYLFNEEIHYTISQSLFPVIILGCFSVILLHFKEIKMIMESRN
;
A
#
# COMPACT_ATOMS: atom_id res chain seq x y z
N MET A 1 0.06 -6.45 -8.25
CA MET A 1 -1.04 -6.66 -9.22
C MET A 1 -0.67 -6.45 -10.69
N GLY A 2 0.61 -6.31 -11.10
CA GLY A 2 0.95 -5.98 -12.49
C GLY A 2 0.47 -6.97 -13.57
N ARG A 3 0.23 -8.24 -13.21
CA ARG A 3 -0.33 -9.25 -14.12
C ARG A 3 -1.76 -8.93 -14.60
N LEU A 4 -2.49 -8.10 -13.86
CA LEU A 4 -3.89 -7.76 -14.13
C LEU A 4 -4.05 -6.49 -14.96
N SER A 5 -2.95 -5.89 -15.44
CA SER A 5 -2.98 -4.62 -16.17
C SER A 5 -3.82 -4.69 -17.44
N ASP A 6 -3.79 -5.85 -18.10
CA ASP A 6 -4.39 -6.05 -19.42
C ASP A 6 -5.82 -6.59 -19.31
N ASN A 7 -6.27 -6.93 -18.09
CA ASN A 7 -7.61 -7.43 -17.85
C ASN A 7 -8.61 -6.28 -17.79
N THR A 8 -9.77 -6.48 -18.41
CA THR A 8 -10.87 -5.51 -18.37
C THR A 8 -11.45 -5.37 -16.97
N SER A 9 -11.68 -4.14 -16.52
CA SER A 9 -12.38 -3.91 -15.26
C SER A 9 -13.87 -4.22 -15.38
N SER A 10 -14.44 -4.89 -14.39
CA SER A 10 -15.89 -5.13 -14.29
C SER A 10 -16.67 -3.85 -14.01
N SER A 11 -16.05 -2.86 -13.36
CA SER A 11 -16.68 -1.57 -13.05
C SER A 11 -16.69 -0.60 -14.24
N CYS A 12 -15.75 -0.76 -15.18
CA CYS A 12 -15.65 0.05 -16.38
C CYS A 12 -14.87 -0.66 -17.51
N LEU A 13 -15.57 -0.98 -18.60
CA LEU A 13 -15.03 -1.77 -19.72
C LEU A 13 -13.91 -1.04 -20.49
N GLU A 14 -13.92 0.29 -20.51
CA GLU A 14 -12.98 1.12 -21.28
C GLU A 14 -11.89 1.75 -20.40
N CYS A 15 -11.91 1.53 -19.09
CA CYS A 15 -11.00 2.20 -18.16
C CYS A 15 -9.59 1.57 -18.16
N SER A 16 -8.59 2.45 -18.32
CA SER A 16 -7.18 2.07 -18.32
C SER A 16 -6.69 1.76 -16.91
N PHE A 17 -6.04 0.60 -16.75
CA PHE A 17 -5.40 0.22 -15.46
C PHE A 17 -4.43 1.28 -14.96
N PHE A 18 -3.65 1.86 -15.87
CA PHE A 18 -2.64 2.85 -15.51
C PHE A 18 -3.29 4.13 -14.95
N GLU A 19 -4.37 4.58 -15.58
CA GLU A 19 -5.08 5.79 -15.17
C GLU A 19 -5.71 5.60 -13.78
N ASP A 20 -6.43 4.50 -13.59
CA ASP A 20 -7.02 4.14 -12.30
C ASP A 20 -5.96 4.04 -11.20
N ALA A 21 -4.89 3.29 -11.45
CA ALA A 21 -3.81 3.08 -10.49
C ALA A 21 -3.09 4.39 -10.16
N PHE A 22 -2.89 5.27 -11.14
CA PHE A 22 -2.27 6.57 -10.95
C PHE A 22 -3.13 7.47 -10.05
N PHE A 23 -4.42 7.62 -10.36
CA PHE A 23 -5.32 8.46 -9.57
C PHE A 23 -5.52 7.93 -8.15
N ILE A 24 -5.71 6.62 -8.00
CA ILE A 24 -5.81 5.96 -6.70
C ILE A 24 -4.54 6.20 -5.89
N SER A 25 -3.36 6.03 -6.49
CA SER A 25 -2.08 6.23 -5.82
C SER A 25 -1.88 7.69 -5.41
N LEU A 26 -2.24 8.64 -6.27
CA LEU A 26 -2.12 10.08 -5.99
C LEU A 26 -3.02 10.50 -4.83
N MET A 27 -4.28 10.11 -4.84
CA MET A 27 -5.24 10.41 -3.77
C MET A 27 -4.82 9.76 -2.45
N THR A 28 -4.35 8.52 -2.52
CA THR A 28 -3.84 7.79 -1.36
C THR A 28 -2.60 8.45 -0.77
N ALA A 29 -1.66 8.88 -1.61
CA ALA A 29 -0.45 9.57 -1.16
C ALA A 29 -0.79 10.90 -0.46
N PHE A 30 -1.74 11.66 -1.00
CA PHE A 30 -2.22 12.89 -0.37
C PHE A 30 -2.83 12.62 1.01
N PHE A 31 -3.74 11.64 1.11
CA PHE A 31 -4.39 11.28 2.36
C PHE A 31 -3.38 10.76 3.42
N LEU A 32 -2.48 9.86 3.02
CA LEU A 32 -1.45 9.33 3.91
C LEU A 32 -0.47 10.41 4.38
N SER A 33 -0.14 11.39 3.54
CA SER A 33 0.74 12.51 3.93
C SER A 33 0.14 13.36 5.06
N ILE A 34 -1.18 13.60 5.00
CA ILE A 34 -1.90 14.28 6.08
C ILE A 34 -1.89 13.42 7.35
N LEU A 35 -2.19 12.13 7.23
CA LEU A 35 -2.26 11.23 8.37
C LEU A 35 -0.90 11.02 9.05
N PHE A 36 0.18 10.90 8.27
CA PHE A 36 1.55 10.82 8.79
C PHE A 36 1.99 12.14 9.45
N SER A 37 1.54 13.28 8.94
CA SER A 37 1.76 14.57 9.62
C SER A 37 1.07 14.63 10.98
N ILE A 38 -0.11 14.02 11.14
CA ILE A 38 -0.75 13.89 12.47
C ILE A 38 0.09 12.99 13.38
N PHE A 39 0.61 11.88 12.88
CA PHE A 39 1.49 10.98 13.64
C PHE A 39 2.86 11.58 13.97
N SER A 40 3.26 12.68 13.32
CA SER A 40 4.47 13.40 13.68
C SER A 40 4.48 13.94 15.12
N LEU A 41 3.30 14.04 15.75
CA LEU A 41 3.15 14.42 17.16
C LEU A 41 3.60 13.32 18.14
N LEU A 42 3.80 12.08 17.67
CA LEU A 42 4.27 10.97 18.50
C LEU A 42 5.77 11.12 18.80
N LYS A 43 6.11 11.11 20.09
CA LYS A 43 7.51 11.23 20.56
C LYS A 43 8.34 9.98 20.31
N ASN A 44 7.71 8.82 20.24
CA ASN A 44 8.41 7.55 20.06
C ASN A 44 8.56 7.22 18.57
N LEU A 45 9.76 7.39 18.04
CA LEU A 45 10.10 7.14 16.64
C LEU A 45 9.79 5.71 16.20
N TYR A 46 10.13 4.71 17.01
CA TYR A 46 9.90 3.31 16.65
C TYR A 46 8.41 3.00 16.56
N LEU A 47 7.62 3.48 17.52
CA LEU A 47 6.17 3.31 17.51
C LEU A 47 5.54 4.01 16.30
N LYS A 48 5.99 5.23 16.00
CA LYS A 48 5.56 5.99 14.82
C LYS A 48 5.80 5.22 13.53
N MET A 49 7.05 4.76 13.31
CA MET A 49 7.41 3.98 12.12
C MET A 49 6.59 2.69 11.99
N VAL A 50 6.32 1.99 13.08
CA VAL A 50 5.49 0.77 13.07
C VAL A 50 4.05 1.08 12.68
N ILE A 51 3.45 2.13 13.24
CA ILE A 51 2.07 2.54 12.91
C ILE A 51 1.98 2.95 11.44
N GLU A 52 2.92 3.76 10.96
CA GLU A 52 2.97 4.21 9.57
C GLU A 52 3.15 3.04 8.60
N PHE A 53 4.02 2.08 8.94
CA PHE A 53 4.20 0.86 8.16
C PHE A 53 2.92 0.02 8.09
N ILE A 54 2.27 -0.25 9.22
CA ILE A 54 1.02 -1.03 9.27
C ILE A 54 -0.06 -0.36 8.44
N LEU A 55 -0.21 0.96 8.57
CA LEU A 55 -1.18 1.74 7.83
C LEU A 55 -0.90 1.72 6.32
N LEU A 56 0.35 1.93 5.91
CA LEU A 56 0.76 1.88 4.51
C LEU A 56 0.50 0.50 3.91
N ALA A 57 0.88 -0.56 4.62
CA ALA A 57 0.67 -1.94 4.20
C ALA A 57 -0.82 -2.28 4.08
N ALA A 58 -1.65 -1.87 5.05
CA ALA A 58 -3.09 -2.08 5.02
C ALA A 58 -3.74 -1.40 3.82
N VAL A 59 -3.37 -0.15 3.53
CA VAL A 59 -3.90 0.61 2.39
C VAL A 59 -3.49 -0.02 1.06
N TRP A 60 -2.23 -0.44 0.92
CA TRP A 60 -1.79 -1.12 -0.30
C TRP A 60 -2.44 -2.48 -0.48
N LEU A 61 -2.61 -3.27 0.58
CA LEU A 61 -3.34 -4.54 0.51
C LEU A 61 -4.81 -4.31 0.13
N PHE A 62 -5.44 -3.26 0.66
CA PHE A 62 -6.80 -2.86 0.30
C PHE A 62 -6.93 -2.52 -1.17
N TRP A 63 -6.05 -1.67 -1.72
CA TRP A 63 -6.10 -1.34 -3.15
C TRP A 63 -5.81 -2.54 -4.05
N ASN A 64 -4.86 -3.38 -3.66
CA ASN A 64 -4.56 -4.61 -4.36
C ASN A 64 -5.79 -5.54 -4.37
N TYR A 65 -6.47 -5.71 -3.24
CA TYR A 65 -7.72 -6.46 -3.16
C TYR A 65 -8.78 -5.88 -4.11
N THR A 66 -9.01 -4.56 -4.08
CA THR A 66 -10.00 -3.91 -4.96
C THR A 66 -9.68 -4.14 -6.44
N ILE A 67 -8.42 -3.97 -6.85
CA ILE A 67 -7.98 -4.23 -8.23
C ILE A 67 -8.23 -5.69 -8.62
N PHE A 68 -7.93 -6.64 -7.73
CA PHE A 68 -8.18 -8.05 -7.98
C PHE A 68 -9.68 -8.34 -8.12
N VAL A 69 -10.51 -7.73 -7.28
CA VAL A 69 -11.96 -7.90 -7.34
C VAL A 69 -12.52 -7.36 -8.65
N GLU A 70 -12.13 -6.16 -9.05
CA GLU A 70 -12.65 -5.53 -10.25
C GLU A 70 -12.15 -6.20 -11.55
N ARG A 71 -10.90 -6.66 -11.59
CA ARG A 71 -10.27 -7.14 -12.84
C ARG A 71 -10.23 -8.66 -13.01
N GLU A 72 -10.55 -9.42 -11.97
CA GLU A 72 -10.52 -10.89 -12.01
C GLU A 72 -11.71 -11.50 -11.27
N SER A 73 -11.89 -11.14 -9.99
CA SER A 73 -12.84 -11.89 -9.15
C SER A 73 -14.29 -11.70 -9.60
N SER A 74 -14.66 -10.47 -10.00
CA SER A 74 -15.99 -10.12 -10.52
C SER A 74 -16.32 -10.82 -11.85
N TRP A 75 -15.32 -11.31 -12.59
CA TRP A 75 -15.48 -12.04 -13.84
C TRP A 75 -15.48 -13.57 -13.64
N SER A 76 -15.38 -14.03 -12.40
CA SER A 76 -15.21 -15.43 -12.03
C SER A 76 -16.03 -15.77 -10.79
N THR A 77 -15.84 -16.96 -10.23
CA THR A 77 -16.58 -17.49 -9.09
C THR A 77 -15.67 -17.65 -7.87
N TYR A 78 -14.89 -16.63 -7.53
CA TYR A 78 -14.06 -16.65 -6.31
C TYR A 78 -14.92 -16.50 -5.07
N LEU A 79 -14.59 -17.24 -4.02
CA LEU A 79 -15.14 -17.02 -2.68
C LEU A 79 -14.31 -15.95 -1.94
N PHE A 80 -14.93 -15.21 -1.02
CA PHE A 80 -14.24 -14.17 -0.24
C PHE A 80 -12.90 -14.61 0.40
N ASN A 81 -12.84 -15.84 0.93
CA ASN A 81 -11.61 -16.37 1.52
C ASN A 81 -10.52 -16.63 0.46
N GLU A 82 -10.92 -17.03 -0.75
CA GLU A 82 -10.00 -17.24 -1.87
C GLU A 82 -9.47 -15.90 -2.39
N GLU A 83 -10.31 -14.85 -2.44
CA GLU A 83 -9.90 -13.50 -2.82
C GLU A 83 -8.85 -12.94 -1.88
N ILE A 84 -9.06 -13.09 -0.57
CA ILE A 84 -8.09 -12.68 0.46
C ILE A 84 -6.79 -13.47 0.31
N HIS A 85 -6.88 -14.80 0.23
CA HIS A 85 -5.70 -15.66 0.14
C HIS A 85 -4.88 -15.34 -1.11
N TYR A 86 -5.55 -15.16 -2.25
CA TYR A 86 -4.90 -14.80 -3.51
C TYR A 86 -4.23 -13.42 -3.42
N THR A 87 -4.95 -12.41 -2.90
CA THR A 87 -4.42 -11.06 -2.73
C THR A 87 -3.19 -11.05 -1.82
N ILE A 88 -3.24 -11.72 -0.68
CA ILE A 88 -2.11 -11.81 0.25
C ILE A 88 -0.94 -12.54 -0.41
N SER A 89 -1.17 -13.70 -1.02
CA SER A 89 -0.12 -14.49 -1.66
C SER A 89 0.65 -13.70 -2.72
N GLN A 90 -0.04 -12.87 -3.51
CA GLN A 90 0.58 -12.08 -4.57
C GLN A 90 1.17 -10.74 -4.08
N SER A 91 0.61 -10.14 -3.04
CA SER A 91 0.95 -8.78 -2.62
C SER A 91 1.83 -8.69 -1.38
N LEU A 92 1.89 -9.72 -0.53
CA LEU A 92 2.56 -9.64 0.77
C LEU A 92 4.05 -9.28 0.62
N PHE A 93 4.77 -10.00 -0.24
CA PHE A 93 6.19 -9.76 -0.46
C PHE A 93 6.52 -8.35 -0.99
N PRO A 94 5.92 -7.88 -2.10
CA PRO A 94 6.20 -6.53 -2.59
C PRO A 94 5.73 -5.43 -1.62
N VAL A 95 4.59 -5.62 -0.93
CA VAL A 95 4.09 -4.64 0.05
C VAL A 95 5.05 -4.49 1.23
N ILE A 96 5.58 -5.60 1.77
CA ILE A 96 6.52 -5.54 2.88
C ILE A 96 7.80 -4.82 2.46
N ILE A 97 8.41 -5.21 1.33
CA ILE A 97 9.67 -4.62 0.88
C ILE A 97 9.53 -3.12 0.63
N LEU A 98 8.54 -2.74 -0.17
CA LEU A 98 8.30 -1.34 -0.51
C LEU A 98 7.88 -0.54 0.73
N GLY A 99 7.07 -1.14 1.61
CA GLY A 99 6.60 -0.48 2.83
C GLY A 99 7.76 -0.19 3.79
N CYS A 100 8.65 -1.17 4.02
CA CYS A 100 9.85 -0.98 4.82
C CYS A 100 10.75 0.10 4.22
N PHE A 101 10.98 0.04 2.90
CA PHE A 101 11.81 1.01 2.20
C PHE A 101 11.24 2.44 2.31
N SER A 102 9.94 2.61 2.09
CA SER A 102 9.25 3.90 2.21
C SER A 102 9.36 4.49 3.62
N VAL A 103 9.10 3.71 4.67
CA VAL A 103 9.16 4.19 6.06
C VAL A 103 10.59 4.53 6.46
N ILE A 104 11.59 3.72 6.07
CA ILE A 104 12.99 4.02 6.33
C ILE A 104 13.40 5.33 5.65
N LEU A 105 12.99 5.54 4.40
CA LEU A 105 13.28 6.77 3.67
C LEU A 105 12.64 8.00 4.34
N LEU A 106 11.38 7.89 4.77
CA LEU A 106 10.68 8.96 5.48
C LEU A 106 11.42 9.38 6.76
N HIS A 107 11.97 8.41 7.50
CA HIS A 107 12.66 8.65 8.77
C HIS A 107 14.19 8.68 8.68
N PHE A 108 14.78 8.70 7.49
CA PHE A 108 16.22 8.54 7.29
C PHE A 108 17.06 9.55 8.11
N LYS A 109 16.62 10.82 8.15
CA LYS A 109 17.31 11.87 8.92
C LYS A 109 17.28 11.60 10.42
N GLU A 110 16.13 11.21 10.96
CA GLU A 110 15.93 10.94 12.39
C GLU A 110 16.73 9.70 12.81
N ILE A 111 16.71 8.64 11.99
CA ILE A 111 17.50 7.42 12.22
C ILE A 111 18.99 7.75 12.20
N LYS A 112 19.46 8.56 11.23
CA LYS A 112 20.87 8.97 11.15
C LYS A 112 21.34 9.69 12.41
N MET A 113 20.56 10.65 12.91
CA MET A 113 20.89 11.39 14.15
C MET A 113 20.98 10.47 15.39
N ILE A 114 20.13 9.45 15.47
CA ILE A 114 20.17 8.47 16.57
C ILE A 114 21.41 7.59 16.48
N MET A 115 21.85 7.23 15.27
CA MET A 115 23.08 6.44 15.09
C MET A 115 24.33 7.23 15.45
N GLU A 116 24.41 8.50 15.03
CA GLU A 116 25.55 9.38 15.35
C GLU A 116 25.66 9.69 16.85
N SER A 117 24.54 9.81 17.57
CA SER A 117 24.58 10.06 19.02
C SER A 117 24.96 8.84 19.88
N ARG A 118 24.99 7.63 19.30
CA ARG A 118 25.39 6.39 19.98
C ARG A 118 26.86 5.99 19.73
N ASN A 119 27.59 6.72 18.91
CA ASN A 119 28.98 6.46 18.55
C ASN A 119 29.91 7.52 19.15
#